data_AF-A0AAX3MBF4-F1
#
_entry.id   AF-A0AAX3MBF4-F1
#
_cell.length_a   1.000
_cell.length_b   1.000
_cell.length_c   1.000
_cell.angle_alpha   90.00
_cell.angle_beta   90.00
_cell.angle_gamma   90.00
#
_symmetry.space_group_name_H-M   'P 1'
#
loop_
_entity.id
_entity.type
_entity.pdbx_description
1 polymer ?
#
loop_
_entity_poly.entity_id
_entity_poly.type
_entity_poly.pdbx_seq_one_letter_code
_entity_poly.pdbx_strand_id
1 'polypeptide(L)'
;MKKIVYKSPYISDNFYYFLLLLFMQFLVLMIFIIIVTTSIFKIDFLLDILLLLLSYFQLRAIKNAIVYFFPYEEYTIVNDRLYYEKKLKILKKFFILKKFNIKLDSIISILDLPPKKFFYTSGRGFQPLKYIYYFKPCERICIKTEDQKKYVVCNYARKPNSFDIYANNKETEKEFKIIFQNIKNFIETEKINIYK
;
A
#
# COMPACT_ATOMS: atom_id res chain seq x y z
N MET A 1 16.86 9.33 21.53
CA MET A 1 16.31 8.90 20.22
C MET A 1 14.85 8.53 20.40
N LYS A 2 13.93 9.18 19.68
CA LYS A 2 12.49 8.87 19.71
C LYS A 2 12.10 8.19 18.41
N LYS A 3 11.21 7.19 18.48
CA LYS A 3 10.83 6.35 17.33
C LYS A 3 9.34 6.01 17.39
N ILE A 4 8.66 6.11 16.26
CA ILE A 4 7.32 5.54 16.03
C ILE A 4 7.37 4.64 14.80
N VAL A 5 6.65 3.53 14.86
CA VAL A 5 6.56 2.56 13.77
C VAL A 5 5.10 2.45 13.35
N TYR A 6 4.85 2.71 12.08
CA TYR A 6 3.59 2.44 11.44
C TYR A 6 3.65 1.08 10.74
N LYS A 7 2.58 0.30 10.94
CA LYS A 7 2.30 -0.95 10.25
C LYS A 7 0.84 -0.94 9.85
N SER A 8 0.52 -1.44 8.65
CA SER A 8 -0.87 -1.59 8.24
C SER A 8 -1.67 -2.41 9.29
N PRO A 9 -2.82 -1.92 9.77
CA PRO A 9 -3.65 -2.66 10.72
C PRO A 9 -4.25 -3.93 10.10
N TYR A 10 -4.38 -3.99 8.78
CA TYR A 10 -4.97 -5.10 8.04
C TYR A 10 -3.93 -6.08 7.50
N ILE A 11 -2.76 -6.20 8.13
CA ILE A 11 -1.68 -7.02 7.56
C ILE A 11 -2.08 -8.49 7.37
N SER A 12 -2.88 -9.04 8.29
CA SER A 12 -3.38 -10.43 8.21
C SER A 12 -4.29 -10.60 7.00
N ASP A 13 -5.28 -9.72 6.85
CA ASP A 13 -6.19 -9.76 5.71
C ASP A 13 -5.43 -9.55 4.39
N ASN A 14 -4.52 -8.56 4.35
CA ASN A 14 -3.65 -8.30 3.20
C ASN A 14 -2.88 -9.55 2.78
N PHE A 15 -2.38 -10.31 3.76
CA PHE A 15 -1.63 -11.54 3.51
C PHE A 15 -2.53 -12.63 2.93
N TYR A 16 -3.74 -12.81 3.45
CA TYR A 16 -4.72 -13.76 2.89
C TYR A 16 -5.05 -13.43 1.44
N TYR A 17 -5.40 -12.17 1.13
CA TYR A 17 -5.72 -11.76 -0.25
C TYR A 17 -4.53 -11.82 -1.20
N PHE A 18 -3.32 -11.61 -0.68
CA PHE A 18 -2.10 -11.78 -1.44
C PHE A 18 -1.86 -13.25 -1.80
N LEU A 19 -2.04 -14.18 -0.86
CA LEU A 19 -1.95 -15.62 -1.15
C LEU A 19 -2.99 -16.07 -2.17
N LEU A 20 -4.23 -15.58 -2.04
CA LEU A 20 -5.29 -15.85 -3.02
C LEU A 20 -4.90 -15.33 -4.41
N LEU A 21 -4.36 -14.11 -4.49
CA LEU A 21 -3.90 -13.53 -5.75
C LEU A 21 -2.73 -14.31 -6.37
N LEU A 22 -1.80 -14.79 -5.55
CA LEU A 22 -0.70 -15.66 -6.00
C LEU A 22 -1.22 -17.00 -6.54
N PHE A 23 -2.16 -17.62 -5.84
CA PHE A 23 -2.79 -18.86 -6.29
C PHE A 23 -3.51 -18.67 -7.64
N MET A 24 -4.27 -17.59 -7.79
CA MET A 24 -4.92 -17.24 -9.06
C MET A 24 -3.92 -16.99 -10.20
N GLN A 25 -2.82 -16.30 -9.91
CA GLN A 25 -1.74 -16.09 -10.89
C GLN A 25 -1.09 -17.41 -11.32
N PHE A 26 -0.92 -18.36 -10.40
CA PHE A 26 -0.40 -19.69 -10.70
C PHE A 26 -1.35 -20.47 -11.63
N LEU A 27 -2.66 -20.42 -11.36
CA LEU A 27 -3.67 -21.05 -12.23
C LEU A 27 -3.66 -20.46 -13.65
N VAL A 28 -3.59 -19.13 -13.79
CA VAL A 28 -3.51 -18.46 -15.10
C VAL A 28 -2.26 -18.93 -15.86
N LEU A 29 -1.12 -19.05 -15.17
CA LEU A 29 0.11 -19.55 -15.77
C LEU A 29 -0.01 -21.01 -16.23
N MET A 30 -0.60 -21.89 -15.41
CA MET A 30 -0.82 -23.28 -15.81
C MET A 30 -1.70 -23.40 -17.05
N ILE A 31 -2.81 -22.66 -17.09
CA ILE A 31 -3.73 -22.64 -18.24
C ILE A 31 -2.98 -22.16 -19.50
N PHE A 32 -2.20 -21.09 -19.38
CA PHE A 32 -1.39 -20.56 -20.48
C PHE A 32 -0.39 -21.61 -21.00
N ILE A 33 0.32 -22.32 -20.12
CA ILE A 33 1.27 -23.37 -20.52
C ILE A 33 0.55 -24.52 -21.24
N ILE A 34 -0.58 -24.99 -20.72
CA ILE A 34 -1.37 -26.06 -21.34
C ILE A 34 -1.81 -25.66 -22.76
N ILE A 35 -2.32 -24.43 -22.91
CA ILE A 35 -2.73 -23.87 -24.20
C ILE A 35 -1.57 -23.88 -25.21
N VAL A 36 -0.40 -23.33 -24.83
CA VAL A 36 0.76 -23.21 -25.71
C VAL A 36 1.33 -24.58 -26.10
N THR A 37 1.38 -25.52 -25.16
CA THR A 37 2.05 -26.82 -25.34
C THR A 37 1.21 -27.86 -26.04
N THR A 38 -0.11 -27.88 -25.81
CA THR A 38 -0.92 -29.00 -26.29
C THR A 38 -1.22 -28.91 -27.77
N SER A 39 -1.06 -27.76 -28.44
CA SER A 39 -1.50 -27.53 -29.84
C SER A 39 -2.95 -27.95 -30.14
N ILE A 40 -3.70 -28.38 -29.10
CA ILE A 40 -5.09 -28.85 -29.12
C ILE A 40 -6.00 -27.74 -29.59
N PHE A 41 -5.55 -26.51 -29.45
CA PHE A 41 -6.13 -25.46 -30.22
C PHE A 41 -5.04 -24.63 -30.89
N LYS A 42 -5.21 -24.40 -32.20
CA LYS A 42 -4.53 -23.37 -32.98
C LYS A 42 -4.99 -21.98 -32.50
N ILE A 43 -4.97 -21.77 -31.18
CA ILE A 43 -5.90 -20.93 -30.41
C ILE A 43 -5.88 -19.49 -30.90
N ASP A 44 -7.10 -18.97 -31.03
CA ASP A 44 -7.48 -17.57 -30.96
C ASP A 44 -6.43 -16.71 -30.26
N PHE A 45 -5.57 -16.07 -31.04
CA PHE A 45 -4.60 -15.04 -30.62
C PHE A 45 -5.17 -14.06 -29.57
N LEU A 46 -6.48 -13.83 -29.62
CA LEU A 46 -7.24 -13.04 -28.65
C LEU A 46 -7.25 -13.61 -27.23
N LEU A 47 -7.38 -14.93 -27.05
CA LEU A 47 -7.39 -15.58 -25.73
C LEU A 47 -6.01 -15.50 -25.07
N ASP A 48 -4.94 -15.69 -25.84
CA ASP A 48 -3.56 -15.56 -25.34
C ASP A 48 -3.28 -14.14 -24.87
N ILE A 49 -3.66 -13.13 -25.68
CA ILE A 49 -3.58 -11.72 -25.29
C ILE A 49 -4.36 -11.46 -24.01
N LEU A 50 -5.57 -12.01 -23.89
CA LEU A 50 -6.42 -11.82 -22.71
C LEU A 50 -5.76 -12.41 -21.44
N LEU A 51 -5.19 -13.61 -21.52
CA LEU A 51 -4.47 -14.25 -20.41
C LEU A 51 -3.22 -13.47 -20.02
N LEU A 52 -2.46 -12.98 -21.00
CA LEU A 52 -1.27 -12.14 -20.76
C LEU A 52 -1.66 -10.81 -20.09
N LEU A 53 -2.73 -10.16 -20.56
CA LEU A 53 -3.26 -8.94 -19.94
C LEU A 53 -3.69 -9.19 -18.49
N LEU A 54 -4.44 -10.26 -18.24
CA LEU A 54 -4.88 -10.62 -16.90
C LEU A 54 -3.68 -10.89 -15.98
N SER A 55 -2.70 -11.66 -16.45
CA SER A 55 -1.46 -11.94 -15.73
C SER A 55 -0.67 -10.65 -15.44
N TYR A 56 -0.59 -9.71 -16.38
CA TYR A 56 0.09 -8.43 -16.18
C TYR A 56 -0.54 -7.66 -15.00
N PHE A 57 -1.87 -7.58 -14.96
CA PHE A 57 -2.58 -6.89 -13.89
C PHE A 57 -2.40 -7.58 -12.52
N GLN A 58 -2.45 -8.91 -12.49
CA GLN A 58 -2.19 -9.70 -11.28
C GLN A 58 -0.76 -9.50 -10.76
N LEU A 59 0.26 -9.60 -11.62
CA LEU A 59 1.66 -9.34 -11.26
C LEU A 59 1.87 -7.92 -10.75
N ARG A 60 1.23 -6.93 -11.37
CA ARG A 60 1.25 -5.54 -10.89
C ARG A 60 0.66 -5.42 -9.47
N ALA A 61 -0.45 -6.09 -9.20
CA ALA A 61 -1.07 -6.10 -7.88
C ALA A 61 -0.21 -6.84 -6.83
N ILE A 62 0.39 -7.98 -7.18
CA ILE A 62 1.37 -8.71 -6.35
C ILE A 62 2.55 -7.78 -5.98
N LYS A 63 3.15 -7.12 -6.98
CA LYS A 63 4.23 -6.15 -6.75
C LYS A 63 3.80 -5.05 -5.79
N ASN A 64 2.61 -4.48 -5.99
CA ASN A 64 2.14 -3.41 -5.12
C ASN A 64 1.85 -3.89 -3.70
N ALA A 65 1.30 -5.09 -3.52
CA ALA A 65 1.11 -5.69 -2.20
C ALA A 65 2.42 -5.73 -1.42
N ILE A 66 3.48 -6.24 -2.06
CA ILE A 66 4.82 -6.36 -1.49
C ILE A 66 5.41 -4.97 -1.15
N VAL A 67 5.28 -4.00 -2.05
CA VAL A 67 5.93 -2.68 -1.91
C VAL A 67 5.15 -1.72 -1.00
N TYR A 68 3.85 -1.92 -0.80
CA TYR A 68 3.00 -0.95 -0.11
C TYR A 68 2.20 -1.51 1.06
N PHE A 69 1.83 -2.78 1.08
CA PHE A 69 0.90 -3.32 2.09
C PHE A 69 1.60 -4.13 3.19
N PHE A 70 2.76 -4.71 2.89
CA PHE A 70 3.60 -5.45 3.84
C PHE A 70 4.71 -4.66 4.54
N PRO A 71 5.22 -3.54 4.00
CA PRO A 71 6.26 -2.79 4.67
C PRO A 71 5.79 -2.13 5.97
N TYR A 72 6.76 -1.97 6.86
CA TYR A 72 6.70 -1.15 8.06
C TYR A 72 7.30 0.20 7.71
N GLU A 73 6.73 1.27 8.26
CA GLU A 73 7.26 2.62 8.09
C GLU A 73 7.75 3.13 9.44
N GLU A 74 9.04 3.36 9.55
CA GLU A 74 9.67 3.84 10.77
C GLU A 74 9.97 5.33 10.65
N TYR A 75 9.59 6.08 11.66
CA TYR A 75 9.87 7.51 11.80
C TYR A 75 10.71 7.66 13.05
N THR A 76 11.96 8.10 12.88
CA THR A 76 12.93 8.24 13.96
C THR A 76 13.42 9.67 14.02
N ILE A 77 13.50 10.25 15.22
CA ILE A 77 14.01 11.61 15.44
C ILE A 77 15.34 11.54 16.18
N VAL A 78 16.38 12.09 15.54
CA VAL A 78 17.76 12.18 16.04
C VAL A 78 18.33 13.52 15.62
N ASN A 79 18.87 14.30 16.56
CA ASN A 79 19.53 15.58 16.32
C ASN A 79 18.72 16.49 15.36
N ASP A 80 17.48 16.78 15.75
CA ASP A 80 16.56 17.69 15.05
C ASP A 80 16.23 17.30 13.60
N ARG A 81 16.46 16.04 13.25
CA ARG A 81 16.13 15.47 11.94
C ARG A 81 15.16 14.31 12.08
N LEU A 82 14.14 14.33 11.23
CA LEU A 82 13.23 13.23 10.98
C LEU A 82 13.85 12.28 9.96
N TYR A 83 14.14 11.05 10.39
CA TYR A 83 14.56 9.94 9.54
C TYR A 83 13.36 9.05 9.27
N TYR A 84 13.05 8.84 8.00
CA TYR A 84 12.01 7.93 7.56
C TYR A 84 12.62 6.73 6.85
N GLU A 85 12.17 5.52 7.21
CA GLU A 85 12.52 4.29 6.51
C GLU A 85 11.30 3.39 6.31
N LYS A 86 11.05 3.02 5.04
CA LYS A 86 10.07 2.00 4.67
C LYS A 86 10.79 0.66 4.51
N LYS A 87 10.51 -0.27 5.41
CA LYS A 87 11.20 -1.57 5.52
C LYS A 87 10.27 -2.72 5.22
N LEU A 88 10.70 -3.65 4.39
CA LEU A 88 10.03 -4.91 4.14
C LEU A 88 10.80 -6.04 4.82
N LYS A 89 10.11 -6.87 5.61
CA LYS A 89 10.71 -8.03 6.27
C LYS A 89 10.39 -9.31 5.48
N ILE A 90 11.42 -9.96 4.93
CA ILE A 90 11.31 -11.24 4.23
C ILE A 90 12.33 -12.21 4.82
N LEU A 91 11.92 -13.43 5.18
CA LEU A 91 12.81 -14.50 5.66
C LEU A 91 13.83 -14.03 6.72
N LYS A 92 13.34 -13.29 7.73
CA LYS A 92 14.13 -12.67 8.82
C LYS A 92 15.07 -11.52 8.42
N LYS A 93 15.21 -11.18 7.15
CA LYS A 93 16.00 -10.04 6.66
C LYS A 93 15.11 -8.82 6.39
N PHE A 94 15.62 -7.62 6.69
CA PHE A 94 14.97 -6.36 6.34
C PHE A 94 15.54 -5.79 5.03
N PHE A 95 14.65 -5.33 4.17
CA PHE A 95 14.95 -4.63 2.93
C PHE A 95 14.40 -3.21 3.01
N ILE A 96 15.24 -2.22 2.72
CA ILE A 96 14.84 -0.80 2.74
C ILE A 96 14.32 -0.44 1.35
N LEU A 97 13.03 -0.12 1.25
CA LEU A 97 12.37 0.24 0.00
C LEU A 97 12.42 1.75 -0.29
N LYS A 98 12.36 2.56 0.77
CA LYS A 98 12.38 4.02 0.70
C LYS A 98 13.01 4.56 1.96
N LYS A 99 13.91 5.53 1.84
CA LYS A 99 14.46 6.26 2.99
C LYS A 99 14.67 7.71 2.64
N PHE A 100 14.50 8.59 3.62
CA PHE A 100 14.86 10.00 3.51
C PHE A 100 15.09 10.60 4.90
N ASN A 101 15.77 11.74 4.96
CA ASN A 101 15.86 12.54 6.18
C ASN A 101 15.50 13.99 5.89
N ILE A 102 14.86 14.65 6.86
CA ILE A 102 14.37 16.02 6.75
C ILE A 102 14.71 16.74 8.06
N LYS A 103 15.16 18.00 8.00
CA LYS A 103 15.28 18.85 9.20
C LYS A 103 13.89 19.16 9.74
N LEU A 104 13.65 18.98 11.02
CA LEU A 104 12.34 19.23 11.64
C LEU A 104 11.88 20.68 11.42
N ASP A 105 12.79 21.65 11.50
CA ASP A 105 12.50 23.07 11.28
C ASP A 105 11.94 23.35 9.89
N SER A 106 12.51 22.70 8.87
CA SER A 106 12.11 22.87 7.47
C SER A 106 10.72 22.31 7.14
N ILE A 107 10.08 21.55 8.04
CA ILE A 107 8.75 20.99 7.82
C ILE A 107 7.71 22.11 8.02
N ILE A 108 7.03 22.50 6.95
CA ILE A 108 5.95 23.50 6.99
C ILE A 108 4.63 22.87 7.42
N SER A 109 4.29 21.72 6.84
CA SER A 109 2.98 21.11 7.06
C SER A 109 3.00 19.60 6.83
N ILE A 110 2.18 18.90 7.62
CA ILE A 110 1.89 17.48 7.46
C ILE A 110 0.42 17.37 7.09
N LEU A 111 0.15 16.90 5.87
CA LEU A 111 -1.17 16.88 5.28
C LEU A 111 -1.71 15.46 5.19
N ASP A 112 -3.02 15.36 5.36
CA ASP A 112 -3.78 14.17 5.04
C ASP A 112 -4.33 14.27 3.61
N LEU A 113 -3.87 13.38 2.74
CA LEU A 113 -4.36 13.21 1.37
C LEU A 113 -5.69 12.45 1.38
N PRO A 114 -6.62 12.70 0.44
CA PRO A 114 -7.91 12.01 0.47
C PRO A 114 -7.79 10.48 0.29
N PRO A 115 -8.72 9.69 0.84
CA PRO A 115 -8.78 8.27 0.55
C PRO A 115 -8.98 8.05 -0.95
N LYS A 116 -8.41 6.96 -1.47
CA LYS A 116 -8.71 6.57 -2.85
C LYS A 116 -10.19 6.21 -3.00
N LYS A 117 -10.82 6.80 -4.01
CA LYS A 117 -12.11 6.34 -4.52
C LYS A 117 -11.90 4.99 -5.17
N PHE A 118 -12.44 3.94 -4.58
CA PHE A 118 -12.56 2.64 -5.24
C PHE A 118 -13.83 2.68 -6.08
N PHE A 119 -13.69 2.57 -7.41
CA PHE A 119 -14.81 2.37 -8.31
C PHE A 119 -15.15 0.88 -8.28
N TYR A 120 -16.01 0.48 -7.37
CA TYR A 120 -16.67 -0.82 -7.47
C TYR A 120 -17.97 -0.62 -8.24
N THR A 121 -18.08 -1.24 -9.41
CA THR A 121 -19.39 -1.46 -10.03
C THR A 121 -20.18 -2.37 -9.10
N SER A 122 -21.36 -1.91 -8.69
CA SER A 122 -22.32 -2.54 -7.78
C SER A 122 -22.73 -3.95 -8.22
N GLY A 123 -21.87 -4.93 -7.93
CA GLY A 123 -22.12 -6.34 -8.21
C GLY A 123 -21.85 -7.19 -6.97
N ARG A 124 -22.92 -7.81 -6.45
CA ARG A 124 -22.87 -8.86 -5.42
C ARG A 124 -22.33 -10.14 -6.04
N GLY A 125 -21.02 -10.22 -6.23
CA GLY A 125 -20.36 -11.40 -6.78
C GLY A 125 -18.86 -11.41 -6.53
N PHE A 126 -18.29 -12.62 -6.44
CA PHE A 126 -16.86 -12.88 -6.49
C PHE A 126 -16.33 -12.37 -7.82
N GLN A 127 -15.54 -11.30 -7.79
CA GLN A 127 -14.96 -10.70 -8.99
C GLN A 127 -13.44 -10.72 -8.79
N PRO A 128 -12.70 -11.62 -9.48
CA PRO A 128 -11.24 -11.72 -9.38
C PRO A 128 -10.51 -10.38 -9.58
N LEU A 129 -11.08 -9.49 -10.38
CA LEU A 129 -10.63 -8.13 -10.60
C LEU A 129 -10.57 -7.29 -9.30
N LYS A 130 -11.40 -7.58 -8.29
CA LYS A 130 -11.41 -6.85 -7.01
C LYS A 130 -10.07 -6.93 -6.30
N TYR A 131 -9.43 -8.10 -6.30
CA TYR A 131 -8.13 -8.30 -5.64
C TYR A 131 -7.00 -7.56 -6.37
N ILE A 132 -7.10 -7.45 -7.69
CA ILE A 132 -6.17 -6.64 -8.50
C ILE A 132 -6.28 -5.16 -8.11
N TYR A 133 -7.50 -4.63 -7.98
CA TYR A 133 -7.72 -3.24 -7.58
C TYR A 133 -7.43 -2.96 -6.10
N TYR A 134 -7.60 -3.97 -5.25
CA TYR A 134 -7.36 -3.87 -3.81
C TYR A 134 -5.93 -3.39 -3.52
N PHE A 135 -4.93 -4.02 -4.16
CA PHE A 135 -3.53 -3.68 -3.99
C PHE A 135 -3.09 -2.44 -4.78
N LYS A 136 -3.97 -1.46 -5.00
CA LYS A 136 -3.58 -0.17 -5.55
C LYS A 136 -2.97 0.69 -4.41
N PRO A 137 -1.72 1.18 -4.55
CA PRO A 137 -1.06 1.92 -3.48
C PRO A 137 -1.82 3.19 -3.12
N CYS A 138 -1.95 3.51 -1.84
CA CYS A 138 -2.67 4.67 -1.33
C CYS A 138 -1.86 5.29 -0.18
N GLU A 139 -0.77 5.98 -0.53
CA GLU A 139 -0.01 6.76 0.44
C GLU A 139 -0.82 8.01 0.83
N ARG A 140 -1.06 8.20 2.13
CA ARG A 140 -2.06 9.12 2.66
C ARG A 140 -1.46 10.33 3.38
N ILE A 141 -0.21 10.28 3.80
CA ILE A 141 0.41 11.37 4.55
C ILE A 141 1.41 12.09 3.65
N CYS A 142 1.31 13.41 3.53
CA CYS A 142 2.23 14.24 2.77
C CYS A 142 2.94 15.23 3.68
N ILE A 143 4.26 15.09 3.82
CA ILE A 143 5.12 16.03 4.54
C ILE A 143 5.65 17.05 3.52
N LYS A 144 5.34 18.34 3.72
CA LYS A 144 5.83 19.44 2.90
C LYS A 144 6.93 20.21 3.62
N THR A 145 8.00 20.53 2.90
CA THR A 145 9.10 21.36 3.41
C THR A 145 9.11 22.76 2.81
N GLU A 146 9.91 23.65 3.41
CA GLU A 146 10.18 25.01 2.91
C GLU A 146 10.69 25.04 1.47
N ASP A 147 11.59 24.12 1.11
CA ASP A 147 12.07 23.91 -0.27
C ASP A 147 10.99 23.40 -1.26
N GLN A 148 9.70 23.44 -0.90
CA GLN A 148 8.58 22.89 -1.67
C GLN A 148 8.64 21.38 -1.97
N LYS A 149 9.59 20.64 -1.37
CA LYS A 149 9.69 19.18 -1.51
C LYS A 149 8.51 18.52 -0.80
N LYS A 150 7.97 17.47 -1.43
CA LYS A 150 6.83 16.69 -0.93
C LYS A 150 7.24 15.25 -0.72
N TYR A 151 7.08 14.77 0.51
CA TYR A 151 7.35 13.39 0.88
C TYR A 151 6.04 12.71 1.21
N VAL A 152 5.60 11.80 0.34
CA VAL A 152 4.39 11.01 0.55
C VAL A 152 4.74 9.71 1.24
N VAL A 153 4.03 9.38 2.30
CA VAL A 153 4.28 8.24 3.19
C VAL A 153 2.94 7.68 3.69
N CYS A 154 3.01 6.62 4.48
CA CYS A 154 1.90 5.92 5.11
C CYS A 154 0.91 5.38 4.09
N ASN A 155 1.20 4.19 3.57
CA ASN A 155 0.24 3.47 2.75
C ASN A 155 -0.91 2.93 3.60
N TYR A 156 -2.08 3.56 3.52
CA TYR A 156 -3.29 3.12 4.19
C TYR A 156 -4.38 2.83 3.16
N ALA A 157 -4.61 1.54 2.94
CA ALA A 157 -5.73 1.04 2.15
C ALA A 157 -6.88 0.63 3.06
N ARG A 158 -8.12 0.70 2.54
CA ARG A 158 -9.32 0.33 3.28
C ARG A 158 -9.29 -1.15 3.67
N LYS A 159 -10.06 -1.48 4.71
CA LYS A 159 -10.32 -2.86 5.12
C LYS A 159 -10.84 -3.67 3.92
N PRO A 160 -10.28 -4.84 3.62
CA PRO A 160 -10.68 -5.56 2.41
C PRO A 160 -12.15 -5.99 2.42
N ASN A 161 -12.73 -6.37 3.57
CA ASN A 161 -14.14 -6.78 3.65
C ASN A 161 -15.15 -5.61 3.63
N SER A 162 -14.68 -4.38 3.38
CA SER A 162 -15.51 -3.16 3.29
C SER A 162 -16.13 -2.93 1.91
N PHE A 163 -16.51 -4.01 1.21
CA PHE A 163 -17.05 -3.93 -0.15
C PHE A 163 -18.46 -3.34 -0.24
N ASP A 164 -19.08 -3.04 0.90
CA ASP A 164 -20.27 -2.19 0.94
C ASP A 164 -19.88 -0.73 0.70
N ILE A 165 -20.29 -0.25 -0.48
CA ILE A 165 -20.17 1.14 -0.96
C ILE A 165 -20.72 2.15 0.08
N TYR A 166 -21.58 1.70 0.99
CA TYR A 166 -22.30 2.54 1.97
C TYR A 166 -21.90 2.35 3.43
N ALA A 167 -21.41 1.18 3.87
CA ALA A 167 -21.40 0.87 5.31
C ALA A 167 -20.07 1.18 6.02
N ASN A 168 -18.95 1.22 5.30
CA ASN A 168 -17.67 0.86 5.93
C ASN A 168 -16.54 1.90 5.70
N ASN A 169 -16.93 3.11 5.26
CA ASN A 169 -16.02 4.24 5.00
C ASN A 169 -15.73 5.11 6.24
N LYS A 170 -16.63 5.16 7.23
CA LYS A 170 -16.44 6.06 8.38
C LYS A 170 -15.48 5.48 9.41
N GLU A 171 -15.54 4.19 9.69
CA GLU A 171 -14.67 3.55 10.70
C GLU A 171 -13.23 3.44 10.21
N THR A 172 -13.01 2.97 8.99
CA THR A 172 -11.68 2.91 8.37
C THR A 172 -11.04 4.31 8.26
N GLU A 173 -11.83 5.33 7.95
CA GLU A 173 -11.33 6.71 7.95
C GLU A 173 -11.05 7.21 9.37
N LYS A 174 -11.89 6.89 10.37
CA LYS A 174 -11.62 7.23 11.79
C LYS A 174 -10.31 6.59 12.27
N GLU A 175 -10.09 5.31 11.99
CA GLU A 175 -8.84 4.60 12.31
C GLU A 175 -7.63 5.30 11.67
N PHE A 176 -7.74 5.63 10.38
CA PHE A 176 -6.69 6.36 9.69
C PHE A 176 -6.42 7.72 10.31
N LYS A 177 -7.46 8.48 10.68
CA LYS A 177 -7.31 9.80 11.33
C LYS A 177 -6.55 9.69 12.65
N ILE A 178 -6.78 8.64 13.44
CA ILE A 178 -6.02 8.39 14.67
C ILE A 178 -4.53 8.17 14.34
N ILE A 179 -4.23 7.31 13.36
CA ILE A 179 -2.85 7.05 12.91
C ILE A 179 -2.18 8.34 12.42
N PHE A 180 -2.89 9.13 11.60
CA PHE A 180 -2.41 10.40 11.11
C PHE A 180 -2.07 11.36 12.25
N GLN A 181 -2.97 11.52 13.23
CA GLN A 181 -2.70 12.41 14.37
C GLN A 181 -1.55 11.92 15.23
N ASN A 182 -1.39 10.60 15.42
CA ASN A 182 -0.24 10.06 16.16
C ASN A 182 1.09 10.40 15.48
N ILE A 183 1.19 10.22 14.16
CA ILE A 183 2.41 10.55 13.40
C ILE A 183 2.64 12.07 13.39
N LYS A 184 1.58 12.86 13.18
CA LYS A 184 1.64 14.32 13.17
C LYS A 184 2.12 14.86 14.51
N ASN A 185 1.48 14.47 15.61
CA ASN A 185 1.84 14.88 16.96
C ASN A 185 3.27 14.47 17.32
N PHE A 186 3.70 13.27 16.92
CA PHE A 186 5.07 12.81 17.13
C PHE A 186 6.10 13.75 16.48
N ILE A 187 5.84 14.23 15.27
CA ILE A 187 6.75 15.14 14.56
C ILE A 187 6.66 16.58 15.14
N GLU A 188 5.45 17.09 15.38
CA GLU A 188 5.24 18.47 15.84
C GLU A 188 5.69 18.70 17.29
N THR A 189 5.49 17.73 18.18
CA THR A 189 5.94 17.84 19.59
C THR A 189 7.46 17.97 19.67
N GLU A 190 8.20 17.18 18.88
CA GLU A 190 9.66 17.30 18.83
C GLU A 190 10.10 18.60 18.19
N LYS A 191 9.39 19.10 17.17
CA LYS A 191 9.67 20.42 16.59
C LYS A 191 9.57 21.52 17.64
N ILE A 192 8.55 21.50 18.50
CA ILE A 192 8.38 22.51 19.57
C ILE A 192 9.52 22.44 20.60
N ASN A 193 10.00 21.24 20.93
CA ASN A 193 11.07 21.05 21.91
C ASN A 193 12.44 21.60 21.43
N ILE A 194 12.64 21.84 20.13
CA ILE A 194 13.86 22.49 19.61
C ILE A 194 13.97 23.94 20.07
N TYR A 195 12.84 24.62 20.24
CA TYR A 195 12.76 26.05 20.55
C TYR A 195 12.61 26.33 22.07
N LYS A 196 12.69 25.30 22.92
CA LYS A 196 12.67 25.40 24.38
C LYS A 196 14.05 25.13 24.95
#